data_AF-W9RDR7-F1
#
_entry.id   AF-W9RDR7-F1
#
_cell.length_a   1.000
_cell.length_b   1.000
_cell.length_c   1.000
_cell.angle_alpha   90.00
_cell.angle_beta   90.00
_cell.angle_gamma   90.00
#
_symmetry.space_group_name_H-M   'P 1'
#
loop_
_entity.id
_entity.type
_entity.pdbx_description
1 polymer ?
#
loop_
_entity_poly.entity_id
_entity_poly.type
_entity_poly.pdbx_seq_one_letter_code
_entity_poly.pdbx_strand_id
1 'polypeptide(L)'
;MKIQCSSKHTNIGAKELKRSDYLEWIVEEKALYFCEALWGILIASWHAFQPKRDVGHRSVFWVAKQNGFFHSWDNSTWVRKSVWETE
;
A
#
# COMPACT_ATOMS: atom_id res chain seq x y z
N MET A 1 0.90 1.42 -12.89
CA MET A 1 -0.18 0.70 -12.17
C MET A 1 -1.11 1.71 -11.55
N LYS A 2 -2.37 1.39 -11.37
CA LYS A 2 -3.33 2.23 -10.62
C LYS A 2 -3.44 1.69 -9.22
N ILE A 3 -3.28 2.53 -8.20
CA ILE A 3 -3.46 2.17 -6.79
C ILE A 3 -4.63 2.99 -6.24
N GLN A 4 -5.60 2.32 -5.64
CA GLN A 4 -6.73 2.95 -4.96
C GLN A 4 -6.70 2.58 -3.49
N CYS A 5 -6.85 3.57 -2.61
CA CYS A 5 -6.83 3.36 -1.17
C CYS A 5 -8.07 3.94 -0.51
N SER A 6 -8.62 3.21 0.45
CA SER A 6 -9.79 3.61 1.21
C SER A 6 -9.67 3.20 2.68
N SER A 7 -10.38 3.94 3.52
CA SER A 7 -10.70 3.61 4.90
C SER A 7 -12.22 3.65 5.05
N LYS A 8 -12.74 3.05 6.13
CA LYS A 8 -14.18 2.89 6.40
C LYS A 8 -15.01 4.16 6.19
N HIS A 9 -14.42 5.33 6.41
CA HIS A 9 -15.09 6.64 6.29
C HIS A 9 -14.41 7.60 5.30
N THR A 10 -13.36 7.18 4.61
CA THR A 10 -12.53 8.07 3.80
C THR A 10 -12.05 7.36 2.54
N ASN A 11 -12.49 7.84 1.38
CA ASN A 11 -11.88 7.44 0.11
C ASN A 11 -10.71 8.40 -0.16
N ILE A 12 -9.47 7.88 -0.16
CA ILE A 12 -8.28 8.72 -0.41
C ILE A 12 -7.96 8.83 -1.90
N GLY A 13 -8.79 8.23 -2.75
CA GLY A 13 -8.71 8.29 -4.20
C GLY A 13 -7.78 7.25 -4.82
N ALA A 14 -7.82 7.23 -6.15
CA ALA A 14 -6.92 6.43 -6.96
C ALA A 14 -5.79 7.31 -7.51
N LYS A 15 -4.57 6.79 -7.50
CA LYS A 15 -3.38 7.42 -8.06
C LYS A 15 -2.69 6.46 -9.03
N GLU A 16 -2.11 7.00 -10.09
CA GLU A 16 -1.25 6.23 -10.98
C GLU A 16 0.18 6.26 -10.47
N LEU A 17 0.81 5.10 -10.45
CA LEU A 17 2.21 4.91 -10.08
C LEU A 17 2.98 4.41 -11.32
N LYS A 18 3.98 5.17 -11.77
CA LYS A 18 4.92 4.76 -12.82
C LYS A 18 6.20 4.21 -12.19
N ARG A 19 7.05 3.62 -13.03
CA ARG A 19 8.34 3.10 -12.57
C ARG A 19 9.20 4.25 -12.04
N SER A 20 9.79 4.06 -10.85
CA SER A 20 10.60 5.06 -10.13
C SER A 20 9.83 6.24 -9.53
N ASP A 21 8.49 6.27 -9.64
CA ASP A 21 7.67 7.22 -8.88
C ASP A 21 7.48 6.72 -7.44
N TYR A 22 7.05 7.63 -6.57
CA TYR A 22 6.52 7.31 -5.25
C TYR A 22 5.19 8.03 -5.05
N LEU A 23 4.32 7.42 -4.25
CA LEU A 23 3.05 7.99 -3.85
C LEU A 23 3.02 8.13 -2.34
N GLU A 24 2.47 9.24 -1.87
CA GLU A 24 2.29 9.51 -0.46
C GLU A 24 0.81 9.75 -0.14
N TRP A 25 0.40 9.24 1.01
CA TRP A 25 -0.91 9.49 1.59
C TRP A 25 -0.73 9.83 3.07
N ILE A 26 -1.43 10.87 3.51
CA ILE A 26 -1.55 11.18 4.94
C ILE A 26 -2.69 10.31 5.48
N VAL A 27 -2.40 9.58 6.55
CA VAL A 27 -3.32 8.62 7.17
C VAL A 27 -3.59 9.01 8.62
N GLU A 28 -4.76 8.66 9.13
CA GLU A 28 -5.08 8.76 10.55
C GLU A 28 -4.61 7.51 11.30
N GLU A 29 -3.90 7.68 12.40
CA GLU A 29 -3.30 6.57 13.16
C GLU A 29 -4.33 5.54 13.68
N LYS A 30 -5.59 5.95 13.88
CA LYS A 30 -6.65 5.10 14.41
C LYS A 30 -7.47 4.39 13.33
N ALA A 31 -7.20 4.65 12.06
CA ALA A 31 -7.97 4.12 10.95
C ALA A 31 -7.24 2.99 10.22
N LEU A 32 -8.01 2.04 9.68
CA LEU A 32 -7.50 0.98 8.81
C LEU A 32 -7.57 1.45 7.37
N TYR A 33 -6.45 1.38 6.65
CA TYR A 33 -6.41 1.71 5.23
C TYR A 33 -6.12 0.47 4.40
N PHE A 34 -7.04 0.19 3.49
CA PHE A 34 -6.98 -0.89 2.53
C PHE A 34 -6.67 -0.30 1.15
N CYS A 35 -5.75 -0.92 0.42
CA CYS A 35 -5.41 -0.51 -0.92
C CYS A 35 -5.49 -1.69 -1.87
N GLU A 36 -5.85 -1.38 -3.10
CA GLU A 36 -5.89 -2.27 -4.23
C GLU A 36 -5.03 -1.70 -5.35
N ALA A 37 -4.30 -2.56 -6.05
CA ALA A 37 -3.53 -2.21 -7.21
C ALA A 37 -4.01 -2.98 -8.43
N LEU A 38 -4.07 -2.28 -9.57
CA LEU A 38 -4.32 -2.84 -10.88
C LEU A 38 -3.13 -2.57 -11.80
N TRP A 39 -2.58 -3.63 -12.37
CA TRP A 39 -1.50 -3.58 -13.34
C TRP A 39 -1.73 -4.55 -14.50
N GLY A 40 -2.40 -4.05 -15.56
CA GLY A 40 -2.86 -4.93 -16.64
C GLY A 40 -3.97 -5.84 -16.10
N ILE A 41 -3.77 -7.15 -16.21
CA ILE A 41 -4.66 -8.19 -15.63
C ILE A 41 -4.29 -8.57 -14.18
N LEU A 42 -3.20 -8.00 -13.65
CA LEU A 42 -2.73 -8.31 -12.31
C LEU A 42 -3.44 -7.43 -11.30
N ILE A 43 -3.97 -8.07 -10.25
CA ILE A 43 -4.63 -7.45 -9.13
C ILE A 43 -3.83 -7.77 -7.86
N ALA A 44 -3.74 -6.82 -6.95
CA ALA A 44 -3.25 -7.11 -5.60
C ALA A 44 -4.01 -6.25 -4.61
N SER A 45 -4.24 -6.78 -3.42
CA SER A 45 -4.81 -6.02 -2.33
C SER A 45 -4.02 -6.21 -1.04
N TRP A 46 -3.99 -5.17 -0.21
CA TRP A 46 -3.31 -5.21 1.08
C TRP A 46 -3.80 -4.11 2.01
N HIS A 47 -3.56 -4.32 3.31
CA HIS A 47 -3.76 -3.26 4.29
C HIS A 47 -2.52 -2.36 4.34
N ALA A 48 -2.58 -1.21 3.65
CA ALA A 48 -1.48 -0.26 3.56
C ALA A 48 -1.12 0.37 4.91
N PHE A 49 -2.11 0.61 5.77
CA PHE A 49 -1.88 1.01 7.17
C PHE A 49 -2.84 0.26 8.09
N GLN A 50 -2.31 -0.35 9.15
CA GLN A 50 -3.09 -1.04 10.19
C GLN A 50 -2.69 -0.50 11.56
N PRO A 51 -3.61 0.02 12.39
CA PRO A 51 -3.25 0.59 13.68
C PRO A 51 -2.46 -0.38 14.58
N LYS A 52 -2.87 -1.65 14.62
CA LYS A 52 -2.20 -2.70 15.41
C LYS A 52 -0.77 -3.01 14.95
N ARG A 53 -0.41 -2.69 13.71
CA ARG A 53 0.89 -2.97 13.10
C ARG A 53 1.77 -1.73 13.08
N ASP A 54 1.20 -0.58 12.72
CA ASP A 54 1.96 0.57 12.25
C ASP A 54 1.94 1.78 13.20
N VAL A 55 1.06 1.80 14.21
CA VAL A 55 1.03 2.90 15.19
C VAL A 55 2.37 3.02 15.91
N GLY A 56 2.81 4.26 16.12
CA GLY A 56 4.10 4.58 16.73
C GLY A 56 5.25 4.68 15.73
N HIS A 57 5.05 4.26 14.47
CA HIS A 57 6.01 4.51 13.40
C HIS A 57 5.70 5.81 12.67
N ARG A 58 6.72 6.65 12.47
CA ARG A 58 6.58 7.94 11.76
C ARG A 58 6.08 7.76 10.33
N SER A 59 6.43 6.66 9.68
CA SER A 59 6.09 6.39 8.29
C SER A 59 5.98 4.88 8.06
N VAL A 60 5.15 4.52 7.08
CA VAL A 60 4.99 3.16 6.59
C VAL A 60 5.31 3.16 5.11
N PHE A 61 6.30 2.38 4.72
CA PHE A 61 6.78 2.32 3.35
C PHE A 61 6.29 1.05 2.67
N TRP A 62 5.95 1.19 1.40
CA TRP A 62 5.59 0.09 0.52
C TRP A 62 6.39 0.16 -0.77
N VAL A 63 6.91 -0.98 -1.20
CA VAL A 63 7.54 -1.14 -2.52
C VAL A 63 6.83 -2.23 -3.29
N ALA A 64 6.34 -1.88 -4.47
CA ALA A 64 5.79 -2.83 -5.43
C ALA A 64 6.92 -3.40 -6.31
N LYS A 65 7.04 -4.73 -6.34
CA LYS A 65 7.96 -5.47 -7.22
C LYS A 65 7.16 -6.47 -8.06
N GLN A 66 7.82 -7.09 -9.04
CA GLN A 66 7.18 -8.11 -9.89
C GLN A 66 6.59 -9.29 -9.09
N ASN A 67 7.16 -9.61 -7.93
CA ASN A 67 6.72 -10.74 -7.09
C ASN A 67 5.85 -10.31 -5.88
N GLY A 68 5.34 -9.09 -5.88
CA GLY A 68 4.37 -8.61 -4.89
C GLY A 68 4.74 -7.29 -4.21
N PHE A 69 4.13 -7.06 -3.06
CA PHE A 69 4.21 -5.83 -2.28
C PHE A 69 4.94 -6.07 -0.97
N PHE A 70 5.90 -5.20 -0.70
CA PHE A 70 6.81 -5.29 0.44
C PHE A 70 6.59 -4.10 1.35
N HIS A 71 6.52 -4.37 2.65
CA HIS A 71 6.28 -3.41 3.73
C HIS A 71 7.56 -3.18 4.53
N SER A 72 7.73 -1.96 5.01
CA SER A 72 8.85 -1.54 5.85
C SER A 72 8.47 -0.33 6.72
N TRP A 73 9.07 -0.22 7.90
CA TRP A 73 8.99 0.98 8.75
C TRP A 73 10.26 1.83 8.71
N ASP A 74 11.38 1.27 8.25
CA ASP A 74 12.71 1.91 8.22
C ASP A 74 13.20 2.21 6.80
N ASN A 75 12.40 1.88 5.78
CA ASN A 75 12.74 1.97 4.36
C ASN A 75 13.99 1.17 3.95
N SER A 76 14.39 0.17 4.75
CA SER A 76 15.60 -0.64 4.51
C SER A 76 15.36 -2.14 4.67
N THR A 77 14.56 -2.52 5.67
CA THR A 77 14.15 -3.88 5.97
C THR A 77 12.77 -4.14 5.39
N TRP A 78 12.71 -5.01 4.38
CA TRP A 78 11.50 -5.23 3.57
C TRP A 78 10.91 -6.62 3.81
N VAL A 79 9.62 -6.67 4.15
CA VAL A 79 8.87 -7.92 4.35
C VAL A 79 7.75 -8.00 3.32
N ARG A 80 7.69 -9.08 2.53
CA ARG A 80 6.60 -9.31 1.59
C ARG A 80 5.29 -9.55 2.36
N LYS A 81 4.22 -8.83 1.98
CA LYS A 81 2.90 -8.94 2.63
C LYS A 81 1.76 -9.28 1.68
N SER A 82 1.91 -8.99 0.40
CA SER A 82 0.92 -9.32 -0.63
C SER A 82 1.61 -9.70 -1.93
N VAL A 83 0.93 -10.45 -2.78
CA VAL A 83 1.41 -10.91 -4.09
C VAL A 83 0.44 -10.44 -5.16
N TRP A 84 0.92 -10.44 -6.41
CA TRP A 84 0.04 -10.23 -7.54
C TRP A 84 -0.76 -11.50 -7.81
N GLU A 85 -2.04 -11.32 -8.05
CA GLU A 85 -3.00 -12.34 -8.47
C GLU A 85 -3.49 -11.97 -9.88
N THR A 86 -4.02 -12.95 -10.61
CA THR A 86 -4.77 -12.72 -11.85
C THR A 86 -6.25 -12.73 -11.51
N GLU A 87 -7.03 -11.87 -12.17
CA GLU A 87 -8.50 -11.92 -12.11
C GLU A 87 -9.08 -13.27 -12.55
#